data_AF-A0A963LNV6-F1
#
_entry.id   AF-A0A963LNV6-F1
#
_cell.length_a   1.000
_cell.length_b   1.000
_cell.length_c   1.000
_cell.angle_alpha   90.00
_cell.angle_beta   90.00
_cell.angle_gamma   90.00
#
_symmetry.space_group_name_H-M   'P 1'
#
loop_
_entity.id
_entity.type
_entity.pdbx_description
1 polymer ?
#
loop_
_entity_poly.entity_id
_entity_poly.type
_entity_poly.pdbx_seq_one_letter_code
_entity_poly.pdbx_strand_id
1 'polypeptide(L)'
;QLEEDMRREQAALDRLLDEAAQLSLRASAGGTLLIEKPQDMPGRFVKKGEVLGYVVGEYTPLVRVVVSQSQVDLVRAATRGVEIRMPQDIATVHAAQLVREVPKAGKELPSPALGQAGGGVIAMDPRNDKGTTALESVFEFELQLPRGVPADFIGSRVHVRFAHPSEPVGVRIWQSIRRLFLSQFHV
;
A
#
# COMPACT_ATOMS: atom_id res chain seq x y z
N GLN A 1 -36.47 16.34 -42.84
CA GLN A 1 -35.55 16.17 -43.99
C GLN A 1 -34.33 17.07 -43.85
N LEU A 2 -34.31 18.35 -44.26
CA LEU A 2 -33.09 19.19 -44.14
C LEU A 2 -32.52 19.29 -42.71
N GLU A 3 -33.35 19.44 -41.67
CA GLU A 3 -32.88 19.47 -40.28
C GLU A 3 -32.30 18.13 -39.79
N GLU A 4 -32.83 17.01 -40.30
CA GLU A 4 -32.33 15.67 -39.95
C GLU A 4 -30.99 15.40 -40.63
N ASP A 5 -30.84 15.82 -41.89
CA ASP A 5 -29.58 15.71 -42.63
C ASP A 5 -28.49 16.57 -41.97
N MET A 6 -28.81 17.83 -41.60
CA MET A 6 -27.85 18.67 -40.85
C MET A 6 -27.43 18.05 -39.53
N ARG A 7 -28.37 17.49 -38.74
CA ARG A 7 -28.02 16.80 -37.49
C ARG A 7 -27.11 15.60 -37.72
N ARG A 8 -27.33 14.86 -38.82
CA ARG A 8 -26.54 13.68 -39.16
C ARG A 8 -25.11 14.06 -39.54
N GLU A 9 -24.96 15.11 -40.35
CA GLU A 9 -23.67 15.67 -40.76
C GLU A 9 -22.91 16.22 -39.55
N GLN A 10 -23.59 16.96 -38.67
CA GLN A 10 -23.00 17.51 -37.44
C GLN A 10 -22.54 16.40 -36.49
N ALA A 11 -23.36 15.36 -36.29
CA ALA A 11 -22.96 14.21 -35.49
C ALA A 11 -21.81 13.40 -36.11
N ALA A 12 -21.61 13.46 -37.43
CA ALA A 12 -20.45 12.86 -38.08
C ALA A 12 -19.20 13.73 -37.88
N LEU A 13 -19.34 15.05 -37.98
CA LEU A 13 -18.27 16.00 -37.72
C LEU A 13 -17.76 15.90 -36.28
N ASP A 14 -18.66 15.88 -35.30
CA ASP A 14 -18.31 15.78 -33.87
C ASP A 14 -17.53 14.48 -33.59
N ARG A 15 -17.96 13.36 -34.19
CA ARG A 15 -17.24 12.08 -34.07
C ARG A 15 -15.83 12.14 -34.65
N LEU A 16 -15.66 12.77 -35.81
CA LEU A 16 -14.34 12.92 -36.43
C LEU A 16 -13.43 13.85 -35.61
N LEU A 17 -13.98 14.90 -35.01
CA LEU A 17 -13.23 15.78 -34.12
C LEU A 17 -12.81 15.08 -32.83
N ASP A 18 -13.69 14.26 -32.24
CA ASP A 18 -13.36 13.43 -31.08
C ASP A 18 -12.29 12.39 -31.38
N GLU A 19 -12.34 11.74 -32.55
CA GLU A 19 -11.32 10.80 -33.00
C GLU A 19 -9.97 11.51 -33.20
N ALA A 20 -9.96 12.70 -33.81
CA ALA A 20 -8.77 13.51 -33.95
C ALA A 20 -8.18 13.94 -32.60
N ALA A 21 -9.02 14.29 -31.62
CA ALA A 21 -8.58 14.64 -30.27
C ALA A 21 -7.95 13.45 -29.54
N GLN A 22 -8.48 12.23 -29.75
CA GLN A 22 -7.93 10.98 -29.17
C GLN A 22 -6.56 10.58 -29.73
N LEU A 23 -6.13 11.13 -30.88
CA LEU A 23 -4.78 10.93 -31.41
C LEU A 23 -3.71 11.66 -30.59
N SER A 24 -4.09 12.66 -29.77
CA SER A 24 -3.20 13.34 -28.84
C SER A 24 -3.38 12.79 -27.43
N LEU A 25 -2.52 11.86 -27.03
CA LEU A 25 -2.50 11.36 -25.66
C LEU A 25 -1.88 12.42 -24.73
N ARG A 26 -2.66 12.88 -23.75
CA ARG A 26 -2.18 13.76 -22.68
C ARG A 26 -2.28 13.03 -21.34
N ALA A 27 -1.31 13.27 -20.46
CA ALA A 27 -1.36 12.74 -19.11
C ALA A 27 -2.47 13.44 -18.30
N SER A 28 -3.35 12.67 -17.68
CA SER A 28 -4.44 13.20 -16.84
C SER A 28 -3.97 13.64 -15.45
N ALA A 29 -2.76 13.26 -15.04
CA ALA A 29 -2.17 13.56 -13.74
C ALA A 29 -0.74 14.10 -13.91
N GLY A 30 -0.33 14.98 -12.99
CA GLY A 30 1.06 15.44 -12.90
C GLY A 30 1.97 14.32 -12.36
N GLY A 31 3.15 14.18 -12.95
CA GLY A 31 4.12 13.16 -12.56
C GLY A 31 5.27 12.99 -13.54
N THR A 32 6.10 11.98 -13.32
CA THR A 32 7.18 11.57 -14.19
C THR A 32 6.69 10.47 -15.14
N LEU A 33 6.86 10.68 -16.44
CA LEU A 33 6.54 9.70 -17.46
C LEU A 33 7.64 8.64 -17.53
N LEU A 34 7.29 7.39 -17.25
CA LEU A 34 8.14 6.22 -17.36
C LEU A 34 7.74 5.40 -18.59
N ILE A 35 8.63 5.36 -19.58
CA ILE A 35 8.48 4.53 -20.79
C ILE A 35 9.67 3.56 -20.80
N GLU A 36 9.40 2.26 -20.96
CA GLU A 36 10.47 1.24 -20.94
C GLU A 36 11.49 1.42 -22.07
N LYS A 37 11.03 1.84 -23.26
CA LYS A 37 11.85 2.02 -24.47
C LYS A 37 11.46 3.30 -25.21
N PRO A 38 11.87 4.48 -24.75
CA PRO A 38 11.51 5.75 -25.38
C PRO A 38 12.08 5.86 -26.81
N GLN A 39 13.23 5.23 -27.10
CA GLN A 39 13.81 5.25 -28.45
C GLN A 39 13.00 4.51 -29.52
N ASP A 40 12.16 3.55 -29.14
CA ASP A 40 11.37 2.74 -30.08
C ASP A 40 9.98 3.34 -30.37
N MET A 41 9.69 4.52 -29.80
CA MET A 41 8.40 5.20 -29.94
C MET A 41 8.24 6.01 -31.23
N PRO A 42 9.26 6.76 -31.71
CA PRO A 42 9.11 7.54 -32.94
C PRO A 42 8.80 6.65 -34.15
N GLY A 43 7.67 6.91 -34.82
CA GLY A 43 7.25 6.17 -36.02
C GLY A 43 6.57 4.82 -35.74
N ARG A 44 6.38 4.43 -34.48
CA ARG A 44 5.66 3.21 -34.12
C ARG A 44 4.15 3.42 -34.21
N PHE A 45 3.46 2.47 -34.86
CA PHE A 45 2.00 2.42 -34.85
C PHE A 45 1.52 1.81 -33.53
N VAL A 46 0.64 2.53 -32.84
CA VAL A 46 0.10 2.16 -31.52
C VAL A 46 -1.37 1.81 -31.66
N LYS A 47 -1.80 0.69 -31.08
CA LYS A 47 -3.21 0.30 -31.09
C LYS A 47 -3.96 0.91 -29.91
N LYS A 48 -5.25 1.16 -30.10
CA LYS A 48 -6.14 1.58 -28.99
C LYS A 48 -6.11 0.52 -27.89
N GLY A 49 -5.81 0.95 -26.66
CA GLY A 49 -5.68 0.07 -25.49
C GLY A 49 -4.25 -0.44 -25.22
N GLU A 50 -3.29 -0.12 -26.08
CA GLU A 50 -1.88 -0.44 -25.84
C GLU A 50 -1.27 0.48 -24.78
N VAL A 51 -0.56 -0.11 -23.81
CA VAL A 51 0.10 0.65 -22.75
C VAL A 51 1.41 1.23 -23.29
N LEU A 52 1.48 2.55 -23.41
CA LEU A 52 2.68 3.25 -23.89
C LEU A 52 3.71 3.51 -22.79
N GLY A 53 3.25 3.61 -21.56
CA GLY A 53 4.07 3.92 -20.40
C GLY A 53 3.20 4.22 -19.19
N TYR A 54 3.86 4.52 -18.08
CA TYR A 54 3.22 4.80 -16.81
C TYR A 54 3.57 6.23 -16.39
N VAL A 55 2.58 6.99 -15.94
CA VAL A 55 2.83 8.27 -15.28
C VAL A 55 2.90 8.00 -13.78
N VAL A 56 4.09 8.15 -13.22
CA VAL A 56 4.31 8.02 -11.78
C VAL A 56 4.14 9.40 -11.18
N GLY A 57 3.04 9.63 -10.46
CA GLY A 57 2.79 10.90 -9.76
C GLY A 57 3.78 11.16 -8.62
N GLU A 58 3.64 12.30 -7.93
CA GLU A 58 4.33 12.53 -6.66
C GLU A 58 3.86 11.50 -5.62
N TYR A 59 4.60 10.38 -5.53
CA TYR A 59 4.27 9.32 -4.61
C TYR A 59 4.62 9.78 -3.20
N THR A 60 3.61 9.90 -2.34
CA THR A 60 3.90 9.88 -0.90
C THR A 60 4.13 8.41 -0.53
N PRO A 61 5.31 8.04 -0.01
CA PRO A 61 5.61 6.64 0.24
C PRO A 61 4.60 6.03 1.20
N LEU A 62 3.91 4.97 0.76
CA LEU A 62 3.04 4.18 1.63
C LEU A 62 3.79 2.95 2.11
N VAL A 63 3.86 2.79 3.41
CA VAL A 63 4.39 1.60 4.06
C VAL A 63 3.23 0.74 4.54
N ARG A 64 3.21 -0.51 4.10
CA ARG A 64 2.26 -1.52 4.56
C ARG A 64 2.87 -2.27 5.73
N VAL A 65 2.17 -2.27 6.85
CA VAL A 65 2.58 -2.97 8.08
C VAL A 65 1.51 -4.00 8.40
N VAL A 66 1.97 -5.17 8.82
CA VAL A 66 1.09 -6.24 9.28
C VAL A 66 1.31 -6.44 10.77
N VAL A 67 0.20 -6.45 11.52
CA VAL A 67 0.18 -6.65 12.98
C VAL A 67 -0.71 -7.84 13.30
N SER A 68 -0.29 -8.68 14.25
CA SER A 68 -1.09 -9.83 14.69
C SER A 68 -2.31 -9.37 15.50
N GLN A 69 -3.36 -10.20 15.50
CA GLN A 69 -4.58 -9.93 16.26
C GLN A 69 -4.33 -9.69 17.77
N SER A 70 -3.31 -10.31 18.37
CA SER A 70 -2.99 -10.11 19.79
C SER A 70 -2.46 -8.71 20.13
N GLN A 71 -1.90 -8.01 19.14
CA GLN A 71 -1.29 -6.68 19.27
C GLN A 71 -2.15 -5.56 18.68
N VAL A 72 -3.18 -5.88 17.88
CA VAL A 72 -4.03 -4.89 17.20
C VAL A 72 -4.71 -3.94 18.18
N ASP A 73 -5.18 -4.45 19.33
CA ASP A 73 -5.88 -3.64 20.34
C ASP A 73 -4.98 -2.53 20.90
N LEU A 74 -3.69 -2.80 21.07
CA LEU A 74 -2.69 -1.82 21.54
C LEU A 74 -2.43 -0.74 20.48
N VAL A 75 -2.34 -1.15 19.21
CA VAL A 75 -2.17 -0.24 18.08
C VAL A 75 -3.39 0.66 17.90
N ARG A 76 -4.61 0.11 18.04
CA ARG A 76 -5.87 0.86 17.95
C ARG A 76 -6.11 1.80 19.13
N ALA A 77 -5.91 1.32 20.35
CA ALA A 77 -6.35 2.05 21.55
C ALA A 77 -5.38 3.16 21.97
N ALA A 78 -4.10 3.09 21.59
CA ALA A 78 -3.08 3.88 22.28
C ALA A 78 -1.85 4.26 21.44
N THR A 79 -1.96 4.46 20.13
CA THR A 79 -0.83 4.93 19.32
C THR A 79 -0.65 6.44 19.47
N ARG A 80 0.39 6.89 20.17
CA ARG A 80 0.79 8.32 20.25
C ARG A 80 1.56 8.80 19.02
N GLY A 81 2.24 7.89 18.35
CA GLY A 81 3.05 8.19 17.17
C GLY A 81 3.61 6.93 16.54
N VAL A 82 3.96 7.03 15.26
CA VAL A 82 4.57 5.93 14.50
C VAL A 82 5.94 6.36 14.01
N GLU A 83 6.95 5.55 14.30
CA GLU A 83 8.31 5.75 13.82
C GLU A 83 8.69 4.66 12.83
N ILE A 84 9.34 5.06 11.75
CA ILE A 84 9.85 4.16 10.72
C ILE A 84 11.36 4.33 10.62
N ARG A 85 12.07 3.20 10.57
CA ARG A 85 13.51 3.12 10.29
C ARG A 85 13.71 2.26 9.06
N MET A 86 14.56 2.71 8.16
CA MET A 86 14.88 1.98 6.94
C MET A 86 16.04 1.01 7.19
N PRO A 87 16.11 -0.14 6.51
CA PRO A 87 17.23 -1.08 6.69
C PRO A 87 18.57 -0.50 6.25
N GLN A 88 18.57 0.35 5.22
CA GLN A 88 19.76 1.03 4.73
C GLN A 88 20.23 2.15 5.66
N ASP A 89 19.34 2.70 6.49
CA ASP A 89 19.65 3.77 7.43
C ASP A 89 18.81 3.58 8.71
N ILE A 90 19.35 2.75 9.61
CA ILE A 90 18.72 2.43 10.89
C ILE A 90 18.87 3.61 11.88
N ALA A 91 19.86 4.48 11.67
CA ALA A 91 20.13 5.61 12.55
C ALA A 91 19.08 6.72 12.39
N THR A 92 18.59 6.92 11.16
CA THR A 92 17.57 7.92 10.87
C THR A 92 16.17 7.40 11.21
N VAL A 93 15.40 8.22 11.94
CA VAL A 93 14.04 7.92 12.33
C VAL A 93 13.09 8.85 11.59
N HIS A 94 12.16 8.27 10.85
CA HIS A 94 11.12 9.02 10.14
C HIS A 94 9.80 8.91 10.90
N ALA A 95 9.21 10.05 11.26
CA ALA A 95 7.87 10.09 11.82
C ALA A 95 6.85 9.78 10.70
N ALA A 96 6.03 8.76 10.88
CA ALA A 96 4.99 8.40 9.94
C ALA A 96 3.60 8.64 10.53
N GLN A 97 2.63 8.87 9.66
CA GLN A 97 1.24 9.02 10.04
C GLN A 97 0.46 7.78 9.65
N LEU A 98 -0.38 7.29 10.57
CA LEU A 98 -1.32 6.23 10.26
C LEU A 98 -2.45 6.81 9.40
N VAL A 99 -2.53 6.38 8.14
CA VAL A 99 -3.50 6.93 7.18
C VAL A 99 -4.72 6.04 7.06
N ARG A 100 -4.52 4.72 7.06
CA ARG A 100 -5.62 3.79 6.92
C ARG A 100 -5.35 2.51 7.68
N GLU A 101 -6.37 2.04 8.38
CA GLU A 101 -6.47 0.66 8.82
C GLU A 101 -7.36 -0.09 7.83
N VAL A 102 -6.91 -1.26 7.37
CA VAL A 102 -7.77 -2.16 6.61
C VAL A 102 -8.54 -3.02 7.62
N PRO A 103 -9.87 -2.80 7.80
CA PRO A 103 -10.62 -3.43 8.90
C PRO A 103 -10.84 -4.94 8.72
N LYS A 104 -10.38 -5.53 7.62
CA LYS A 104 -10.58 -6.95 7.31
C LYS A 104 -9.42 -7.76 7.88
N ALA A 105 -9.67 -8.51 8.95
CA ALA A 105 -8.77 -9.56 9.42
C ALA A 105 -8.62 -10.61 8.32
N GLY A 106 -7.41 -10.76 7.80
CA GLY A 106 -7.06 -11.75 6.77
C GLY A 106 -6.05 -12.75 7.31
N LYS A 107 -5.91 -13.87 6.61
CA LYS A 107 -4.75 -14.77 6.81
C LYS A 107 -3.69 -14.60 5.71
N GLU A 108 -3.97 -13.84 4.66
CA GLU A 108 -3.02 -13.62 3.57
C GLU A 108 -2.18 -12.37 3.82
N LEU A 109 -0.87 -12.51 3.67
CA LEU A 109 0.09 -11.41 3.73
C LEU A 109 0.19 -10.71 2.36
N PRO A 110 0.30 -9.36 2.33
CA PRO A 110 0.56 -8.62 1.09
C PRO A 110 1.88 -8.98 0.41
N SER A 111 2.86 -9.47 1.18
CA SER A 111 4.16 -9.91 0.69
C SER A 111 4.73 -11.02 1.59
N PRO A 112 5.35 -12.07 1.02
CA PRO A 112 6.01 -13.11 1.81
C PRO A 112 7.17 -12.57 2.67
N ALA A 113 7.72 -11.40 2.33
CA ALA A 113 8.75 -10.72 3.12
C ALA A 113 8.31 -10.34 4.54
N LEU A 114 7.00 -10.30 4.81
CA LEU A 114 6.44 -10.00 6.13
C LEU A 114 6.30 -11.24 7.02
N GLY A 115 6.40 -12.45 6.44
CA GLY A 115 6.34 -13.71 7.16
C GLY A 115 7.69 -14.12 7.76
N GLN A 116 7.67 -15.11 8.67
CA GLN A 116 8.88 -15.66 9.28
C GLN A 116 9.90 -16.19 8.27
N ALA A 117 9.42 -16.77 7.15
CA ALA A 117 10.29 -17.20 6.05
C ALA A 117 11.05 -16.03 5.38
N GLY A 118 10.48 -14.82 5.42
CA GLY A 118 11.10 -13.58 4.94
C GLY A 118 11.87 -12.79 6.01
N GLY A 119 12.03 -13.34 7.21
CA GLY A 119 12.68 -12.68 8.35
C GLY A 119 11.77 -11.78 9.21
N GLY A 120 10.46 -11.85 9.00
CA GLY A 120 9.45 -11.22 9.84
C GLY A 120 9.15 -12.01 11.13
N VAL A 121 8.28 -11.45 11.98
CA VAL A 121 7.86 -12.10 13.25
C VAL A 121 6.53 -12.86 13.12
N ILE A 122 5.89 -12.82 11.96
CA ILE A 122 4.58 -13.43 11.73
C ILE A 122 4.76 -14.92 11.42
N ALA A 123 4.18 -15.78 12.27
CA ALA A 123 4.17 -17.22 12.08
C ALA A 123 3.35 -17.60 10.84
N MET A 124 3.92 -18.45 9.98
CA MET A 124 3.32 -18.88 8.71
C MET A 124 2.71 -20.27 8.86
N ASP A 125 1.63 -20.54 8.13
CA ASP A 125 1.04 -21.88 8.06
C ASP A 125 1.99 -22.82 7.29
N PRO A 126 2.56 -23.85 7.93
CA PRO A 126 3.51 -24.77 7.30
C PRO A 126 2.85 -25.67 6.23
N ARG A 127 1.52 -25.67 6.12
CA ARG A 127 0.79 -26.45 5.10
C ARG A 127 0.65 -25.70 3.77
N ASN A 128 1.04 -24.43 3.70
CA ASN A 128 0.96 -23.64 2.48
C ASN A 128 2.35 -23.34 1.90
N ASP A 129 2.64 -23.97 0.75
CA ASP A 129 3.91 -23.88 0.01
C ASP A 129 4.25 -22.46 -0.45
N LYS A 130 3.25 -21.56 -0.59
CA LYS A 130 3.47 -20.19 -1.07
C LYS A 130 4.03 -19.25 -0.02
N GLY A 131 4.05 -19.63 1.27
CA GLY A 131 4.62 -18.80 2.33
C GLY A 131 3.96 -17.41 2.46
N THR A 132 2.66 -17.31 2.15
CA THR A 132 1.87 -16.07 2.27
C THR A 132 0.70 -16.17 3.24
N THR A 133 0.38 -17.37 3.74
CA THR A 133 -0.70 -17.55 4.72
C THR A 133 -0.15 -17.56 6.13
N ALA A 134 -0.53 -16.58 6.94
CA ALA A 134 -0.25 -16.52 8.36
C ALA A 134 -1.06 -17.58 9.13
N LEU A 135 -0.45 -18.13 10.17
CA LEU A 135 -1.07 -19.11 11.06
C LEU A 135 -2.26 -18.50 11.83
N GLU A 136 -2.11 -17.24 12.21
CA GLU A 136 -3.06 -16.43 12.97
C GLU A 136 -3.58 -15.24 12.14
N SER A 137 -4.73 -14.69 12.52
CA SER A 137 -5.34 -13.56 11.81
C SER A 137 -4.49 -12.30 11.95
N VAL A 138 -4.27 -11.62 10.84
CA VAL A 138 -3.46 -10.40 10.77
C VAL A 138 -4.28 -9.22 10.28
N PHE A 139 -3.85 -8.02 10.69
CA PHE A 139 -4.41 -6.74 10.28
C PHE A 139 -3.37 -5.93 9.50
N GLU A 140 -3.79 -5.33 8.39
CA GLU A 140 -2.95 -4.47 7.56
C GLU A 140 -3.19 -3.00 7.91
N PHE A 141 -2.09 -2.28 8.11
CA PHE A 141 -2.05 -0.84 8.34
C PHE A 141 -1.24 -0.17 7.23
N GLU A 142 -1.75 0.93 6.70
CA GLU A 142 -1.06 1.78 5.74
C GLU A 142 -0.57 3.04 6.45
N LEU A 143 0.75 3.20 6.45
CA LEU A 143 1.45 4.34 7.01
C LEU A 143 1.93 5.24 5.88
N GLN A 144 1.74 6.54 6.02
CA GLN A 144 2.26 7.53 5.10
C GLN A 144 3.53 8.15 5.65
N LEU A 145 4.57 8.16 4.82
CA LEU A 145 5.83 8.83 5.14
C LEU A 145 5.76 10.32 4.77
N PRO A 146 6.54 11.18 5.45
CA PRO A 146 6.66 12.59 5.08
C PRO A 146 7.20 12.75 3.66
N ARG A 147 6.73 13.79 2.97
CA ARG A 147 7.28 14.21 1.67
C ARG A 147 8.73 14.63 1.87
N GLY A 148 9.67 13.91 1.25
CA GLY A 148 11.12 14.14 1.37
C GLY A 148 11.92 12.96 1.90
N VAL A 149 11.27 11.88 2.33
CA VAL A 149 11.99 10.63 2.62
C VAL A 149 12.25 9.88 1.31
N PRO A 150 13.52 9.57 0.98
CA PRO A 150 13.85 8.82 -0.23
C PRO A 150 13.29 7.40 -0.10
N ALA A 151 12.24 7.11 -0.87
CA ALA A 151 11.62 5.79 -0.98
C ALA A 151 12.08 5.10 -2.28
N ASP A 152 13.37 5.14 -2.53
CA ASP A 152 13.99 4.71 -3.79
C ASP A 152 13.84 3.20 -4.04
N PHE A 153 13.51 2.43 -2.99
CA PHE A 153 13.34 0.98 -3.05
C PHE A 153 11.90 0.56 -2.73
N ILE A 154 11.07 0.46 -3.76
CA ILE A 154 9.71 -0.10 -3.66
C ILE A 154 9.81 -1.61 -3.34
N GLY A 155 9.02 -2.08 -2.36
CA GLY A 155 9.04 -3.48 -1.93
C GLY A 155 10.14 -3.82 -0.92
N SER A 156 10.90 -2.82 -0.46
CA SER A 156 11.87 -3.00 0.63
C SER A 156 11.16 -3.20 1.98
N ARG A 157 11.84 -3.91 2.90
CA ARG A 157 11.40 -4.08 4.29
C ARG A 157 11.64 -2.79 5.07
N VAL A 158 10.85 -2.52 6.09
CA VAL A 158 11.05 -1.38 7.01
C VAL A 158 10.77 -1.79 8.44
N HIS A 159 11.47 -1.17 9.39
CA HIS A 159 11.23 -1.37 10.80
C HIS A 159 10.28 -0.29 11.30
N VAL A 160 9.13 -0.72 11.82
CA VAL A 160 8.10 0.18 12.33
C VAL A 160 7.96 0.01 13.82
N ARG A 161 7.93 1.13 14.54
CA ARG A 161 7.72 1.19 15.98
C ARG A 161 6.50 2.06 16.27
N PHE A 162 5.47 1.44 16.83
CA PHE A 162 4.31 2.14 17.38
C PHE A 162 4.67 2.61 18.80
N ALA A 163 4.57 3.93 19.04
CA ALA A 163 4.81 4.52 20.35
C ALA A 163 3.50 4.55 21.14
N HIS A 164 3.50 3.92 22.32
CA HIS A 164 2.35 3.84 23.22
C HIS A 164 2.53 4.72 24.46
N PRO A 165 1.45 5.15 25.13
CA PRO A 165 1.53 5.82 26.41
C PRO A 165 2.27 4.98 27.45
N SER A 166 3.01 5.65 28.33
CA SER A 166 3.68 5.02 29.46
C SER A 166 2.63 4.41 30.40
N GLU A 167 2.51 3.09 30.40
CA GLU A 167 1.70 2.36 31.38
C GLU A 167 2.56 1.97 32.59
N PRO A 168 2.06 2.10 33.83
CA PRO A 168 2.73 1.57 35.01
C PRO A 168 3.00 0.08 34.86
N VAL A 169 4.22 -0.36 35.18
CA VAL A 169 4.65 -1.77 35.04
C VAL A 169 3.71 -2.74 35.75
N GLY A 170 3.18 -2.35 36.92
CA GLY A 170 2.23 -3.16 37.68
C GLY A 170 0.92 -3.45 36.92
N VAL A 171 0.40 -2.47 36.18
CA VAL A 171 -0.81 -2.64 35.35
C VAL A 171 -0.51 -3.57 34.17
N ARG A 172 0.67 -3.43 33.56
CA ARG A 172 1.10 -4.28 32.44
C ARG A 172 1.27 -5.75 32.86
N ILE A 173 1.84 -5.99 34.05
CA ILE A 173 1.99 -7.33 34.63
C ILE A 173 0.61 -7.93 34.92
N TRP A 174 -0.27 -7.18 35.59
CA TRP A 174 -1.62 -7.66 35.90
C TRP A 174 -2.43 -7.99 34.65
N GLN A 175 -2.40 -7.13 33.62
CA GLN A 175 -3.07 -7.40 32.35
C GLN A 175 -2.51 -8.65 31.65
N SER A 176 -1.19 -8.83 31.68
CA SER A 176 -0.54 -10.01 31.09
C SER A 176 -0.97 -11.29 31.81
N ILE A 177 -0.96 -11.29 33.15
CA ILE A 177 -1.41 -12.41 33.98
C ILE A 177 -2.89 -12.72 33.71
N ARG A 178 -3.75 -11.69 33.67
CA ARG A 178 -5.18 -11.85 33.39
C ARG A 178 -5.42 -12.47 32.00
N ARG A 179 -4.72 -12.00 30.97
CA ARG A 179 -4.83 -12.55 29.60
C ARG A 179 -4.39 -14.02 29.55
N LEU A 180 -3.29 -14.35 30.22
CA LEU A 180 -2.79 -15.73 30.31
C LEU A 180 -3.82 -16.63 30.99
N PHE A 181 -4.38 -16.18 32.12
CA PHE A 181 -5.40 -16.90 32.86
C PHE A 181 -6.67 -17.13 32.04
N LEU A 182 -7.17 -16.11 31.33
CA LEU A 182 -8.35 -16.23 30.47
C LEU A 182 -8.11 -17.08 29.21
N SER A 183 -6.91 -17.09 28.65
CA SER A 183 -6.60 -17.98 27.51
C SER A 183 -6.50 -19.45 27.90
N GLN A 184 -6.07 -19.71 29.14
CA GLN A 184 -5.75 -21.06 29.62
C GLN A 184 -6.92 -21.70 30.35
N PHE A 185 -7.76 -20.89 31.00
CA PHE A 185 -9.03 -21.29 31.60
C PHE A 185 -10.18 -20.78 30.73
N HIS A 186 -10.53 -21.55 29.70
CA HIS A 186 -11.70 -21.29 28.85
C HIS A 186 -12.98 -21.21 29.72
N VAL A 187 -13.43 -19.98 30.00
CA VAL A 187 -14.83 -19.64 30.33
C VAL A 187 -15.25 -18.47 29.46
#